data_AF-A0A137QQ86-F1
#
_entry.id   AF-A0A137QQ86-F1
#
_cell.length_a   1.000
_cell.length_b   1.000
_cell.length_c   1.000
_cell.angle_alpha   90.00
_cell.angle_beta   90.00
_cell.angle_gamma   90.00
#
_symmetry.space_group_name_H-M   'P 1'
#
loop_
_entity.id
_entity.type
_entity.pdbx_description
1 polymer ?
#
loop_
_entity_poly.entity_id
_entity_poly.type
_entity_poly.pdbx_seq_one_letter_code
_entity_poly.pdbx_strand_id
1 'polypeptide(L)'
;MAQDEVEDLRTPAKHSRSFTCLLSVPFTAHIICRYALLELQKDVEAELSTRPESERDALRKATKFAIFVVHNKKKAKLAKILVDTPYFSGADVKDVWLDYPWEAINIEEHDRLAAADKASP
;
A
#
# COMPACT_ATOMS: atom_id res chain seq x y z
N MET A 1 -31.43 36.62 -4.97
CA MET A 1 -31.82 35.23 -5.28
C MET A 1 -30.94 34.76 -6.42
N ALA A 2 -29.79 34.21 -6.09
CA ALA A 2 -28.91 33.57 -7.08
C ALA A 2 -29.15 32.07 -6.93
N GLN A 3 -29.69 31.45 -7.98
CA GLN A 3 -29.79 30.01 -8.09
C GLN A 3 -28.51 29.56 -8.79
N ASP A 4 -27.67 28.84 -8.06
CA ASP A 4 -26.53 28.11 -8.60
C ASP A 4 -27.05 26.83 -9.28
N GLU A 5 -27.02 26.83 -10.61
CA GLU A 5 -27.22 25.64 -11.45
C GLU A 5 -25.96 24.75 -11.31
N VAL A 6 -26.06 23.69 -10.52
CA VAL A 6 -25.05 22.63 -10.47
C VAL A 6 -25.34 21.68 -11.63
N GLU A 7 -24.66 21.91 -12.75
CA GLU A 7 -24.75 21.07 -13.95
C GLU A 7 -24.31 19.63 -13.63
N ASP A 8 -25.27 18.70 -13.69
CA ASP A 8 -25.14 17.27 -13.43
C ASP A 8 -24.32 16.57 -14.53
N LEU A 9 -23.06 16.24 -14.24
CA LEU A 9 -22.16 15.53 -15.16
C LEU A 9 -22.33 14.00 -15.16
N ARG A 10 -23.52 13.45 -14.87
CA ARG A 10 -23.78 12.01 -15.01
C ARG A 10 -25.00 11.70 -15.89
N THR A 11 -24.84 11.85 -17.20
CA THR A 11 -25.58 11.02 -18.15
C THR A 11 -24.66 10.42 -19.24
N PRO A 12 -24.95 9.20 -19.73
CA PRO A 12 -23.93 8.30 -20.26
C PRO A 12 -23.66 8.55 -21.75
N ALA A 13 -22.48 9.08 -22.07
CA ALA A 13 -21.97 9.09 -23.43
C ALA A 13 -21.54 7.67 -23.84
N LYS A 14 -22.46 6.95 -24.50
CA LYS A 14 -22.11 5.94 -25.50
C LYS A 14 -21.19 6.62 -26.52
N HIS A 15 -19.88 6.39 -26.49
CA HIS A 15 -19.01 6.47 -27.66
C HIS A 15 -17.70 5.74 -27.36
N SER A 16 -17.49 4.67 -28.10
CA SER A 16 -16.23 3.96 -28.27
C SER A 16 -15.10 4.96 -28.58
N ARG A 17 -14.23 5.21 -27.59
CA ARG A 17 -12.87 5.69 -27.83
C ARG A 17 -11.93 4.99 -26.87
N SER A 18 -11.10 4.14 -27.47
CA SER A 18 -9.93 3.52 -26.88
C SER A 18 -9.09 4.58 -26.18
N PHE A 19 -9.19 4.65 -24.85
CA PHE A 19 -8.27 5.39 -23.99
C PHE A 19 -7.39 4.36 -23.31
N THR A 20 -6.41 3.83 -24.06
CA THR A 20 -5.25 3.15 -23.48
C THR A 20 -4.37 4.21 -22.82
N CYS A 21 -4.79 4.67 -21.64
CA CYS A 21 -3.89 5.36 -20.73
C CYS A 21 -2.99 4.30 -20.09
N LEU A 22 -1.90 3.98 -20.79
CA LEU A 22 -0.79 3.16 -20.28
C LEU A 22 -0.02 3.97 -19.24
N LEU A 23 -0.62 4.17 -18.08
CA LEU A 23 0.10 4.37 -16.83
C LEU A 23 -0.21 3.17 -15.94
N SER A 24 0.19 1.97 -16.39
CA SER A 24 0.43 0.88 -15.43
C SER A 24 1.69 1.25 -14.66
N VAL A 25 1.60 2.21 -13.74
CA VAL A 25 2.63 2.36 -12.72
C VAL A 25 2.53 1.07 -11.92
N PRO A 26 3.49 0.12 -12.02
CA PRO A 26 3.37 -1.10 -11.28
C PRO A 26 3.56 -0.71 -9.81
N PHE A 27 2.44 -0.54 -9.09
CA PHE A 27 2.41 -0.31 -7.66
C PHE A 27 3.06 -1.53 -6.99
N THR A 28 4.39 -1.53 -6.95
CA THR A 28 5.19 -2.65 -6.50
C THR A 28 5.52 -2.36 -5.06
N ALA A 29 4.63 -2.81 -4.17
CA ALA A 29 4.72 -2.58 -2.73
C ALA A 29 6.12 -2.86 -2.14
N HIS A 30 6.88 -3.79 -2.71
CA HIS A 30 8.22 -4.13 -2.24
C HIS A 30 9.27 -3.03 -2.42
N ILE A 31 9.16 -2.15 -3.41
CA ILE A 31 10.08 -1.02 -3.56
C ILE A 31 9.86 -0.03 -2.40
N ILE A 32 8.60 0.27 -2.11
CA ILE A 32 8.21 1.22 -1.05
C ILE A 32 8.59 0.65 0.32
N CYS A 33 8.29 -0.62 0.60
CA CYS A 33 8.70 -1.27 1.85
C CYS A 33 10.23 -1.28 2.02
N ARG A 34 10.97 -1.54 0.94
CA ARG A 34 12.44 -1.51 0.97
C ARG A 34 12.97 -0.11 1.26
N TYR A 35 12.42 0.91 0.59
CA TYR A 35 12.82 2.29 0.82
C TYR A 35 12.56 2.72 2.27
N ALA A 36 11.34 2.48 2.76
CA ALA A 36 10.98 2.80 4.14
C ALA A 36 11.90 2.14 5.16
N LEU A 37 12.24 0.86 4.96
CA LEU A 37 13.16 0.15 5.86
C LEU A 37 14.57 0.74 5.84
N LEU A 38 15.08 1.15 4.68
CA LEU A 38 16.38 1.80 4.57
C LEU A 38 16.41 3.17 5.26
N GLU A 39 15.35 3.97 5.11
CA GLU A 39 15.27 5.27 5.79
C GLU A 39 15.20 5.09 7.31
N LEU A 40 14.37 4.17 7.82
CA LEU A 40 14.32 3.88 9.25
C LEU A 40 15.66 3.40 9.82
N GLN A 41 16.44 2.62 9.06
CA GLN A 41 17.79 2.21 9.47
C GLN A 41 18.75 3.40 9.55
N LYS A 42 18.67 4.34 8.60
CA LYS A 42 19.46 5.58 8.64
C LYS A 42 19.08 6.44 9.84
N ASP A 43 17.79 6.57 10.13
CA ASP A 43 17.30 7.35 11.27
C ASP A 43 17.80 6.76 12.59
N VAL A 44 17.77 5.44 12.73
CA VAL A 44 18.33 4.76 13.91
C VAL A 44 19.84 4.97 14.02
N GLU A 45 20.60 4.88 12.93
CA GLU A 45 22.04 5.13 12.98
C GLU A 45 22.38 6.59 13.30
N ALA A 46 21.56 7.54 12.82
CA ALA A 46 21.66 8.95 13.18
C ALA A 46 21.39 9.18 14.68
N GLU A 47 20.35 8.56 15.24
CA GLU A 47 20.07 8.63 16.67
C GLU A 47 21.21 8.00 17.49
N LEU A 48 21.69 6.83 17.07
CA LEU A 48 22.80 6.13 17.73
C LEU A 48 24.09 6.93 17.75
N SER A 49 24.30 7.84 16.78
CA SER A 49 25.49 8.70 16.73
C SER A 49 25.48 9.79 17.80
N THR A 50 24.31 10.09 18.38
CA THR A 50 24.18 11.05 19.50
C THR A 50 24.43 10.41 20.87
N ARG A 51 24.53 9.07 20.93
CA ARG A 51 24.64 8.30 22.17
C ARG A 51 26.09 7.86 22.45
N PRO A 52 26.43 7.60 23.74
CA PRO A 52 27.77 7.13 24.11
C PRO A 52 28.14 5.81 23.42
N GLU A 53 29.41 5.67 23.00
CA GLU A 53 29.91 4.48 22.28
C GLU A 53 29.65 3.17 23.02
N SER A 54 29.71 3.19 24.35
CA SER A 54 29.45 2.03 25.21
C SER A 54 28.03 1.45 25.06
N GLU A 55 27.05 2.26 24.67
CA GLU A 55 25.65 1.86 24.55
C GLU A 55 25.24 1.55 23.11
N ARG A 56 26.02 1.99 22.11
CA ARG A 56 25.64 1.89 20.69
C ARG A 56 25.41 0.45 20.25
N ASP A 57 26.31 -0.46 20.60
CA ASP A 57 26.23 -1.85 20.15
C ASP A 57 25.10 -2.63 20.82
N ALA A 58 24.82 -2.32 22.09
CA ALA A 58 23.67 -2.87 22.80
C ALA A 58 22.35 -2.40 22.17
N LEU A 59 22.25 -1.12 21.83
CA LEU A 59 21.06 -0.52 21.22
C LEU A 59 20.86 -1.02 19.78
N ARG A 60 21.92 -1.16 18.98
CA ARG A 60 21.83 -1.79 17.63
C ARG A 60 21.27 -3.20 17.69
N LYS A 61 21.68 -3.99 18.67
CA LYS A 61 21.20 -5.37 18.84
C LYS A 61 19.77 -5.44 19.36
N ALA A 62 19.33 -4.42 20.10
CA ALA A 62 17.98 -4.31 20.61
C ALA A 62 16.97 -3.92 19.51
N THR A 63 17.35 -3.03 18.60
CA THR A 63 16.47 -2.56 17.52
C THR A 63 16.32 -3.62 16.44
N LYS A 64 15.13 -4.22 16.36
CA LYS A 64 14.77 -5.23 15.36
C LYS A 64 13.69 -4.69 14.45
N PHE A 65 13.87 -4.84 13.15
CA PHE A 65 12.90 -4.47 12.14
C PHE A 65 12.11 -5.68 11.68
N ALA A 66 10.82 -5.49 11.44
CA ALA A 66 9.95 -6.47 10.81
C ALA A 66 8.95 -5.74 9.93
N ILE A 67 8.50 -6.40 8.86
CA ILE A 67 7.51 -5.84 7.93
C ILE A 67 6.23 -6.64 8.07
N PHE A 68 5.11 -5.93 8.26
CA PHE A 68 3.78 -6.50 8.20
C PHE A 68 2.98 -5.84 7.08
N VAL A 69 2.36 -6.66 6.23
CA VAL A 69 1.43 -6.19 5.20
C VAL A 69 0.10 -6.94 5.33
N VAL A 70 -1.01 -6.24 5.10
CA VAL A 70 -2.34 -6.87 5.12
C VAL A 70 -2.48 -7.83 3.92
N HIS A 71 -2.16 -7.35 2.72
CA HIS A 71 -2.28 -8.13 1.49
C HIS A 71 -0.97 -8.17 0.71
N ASN A 72 -0.43 -9.36 0.51
CA ASN A 72 0.71 -9.58 -0.35
C ASN A 72 0.24 -10.08 -1.73
N LYS A 73 0.35 -9.24 -2.76
CA LYS A 73 -0.01 -9.60 -4.13
C LYS A 73 1.01 -10.59 -4.72
N LYS A 74 0.57 -11.77 -5.17
CA LYS A 74 1.38 -12.79 -5.85
C LYS A 74 1.75 -12.34 -7.27
N LYS A 75 2.68 -11.39 -7.36
CA LYS A 75 3.26 -10.88 -8.60
C LYS A 75 4.78 -10.85 -8.50
N ALA A 76 5.46 -10.85 -9.65
CA ALA A 76 6.91 -10.64 -9.69
C ALA A 76 7.26 -9.30 -9.02
N LYS A 77 8.15 -9.34 -8.04
CA LYS A 77 8.56 -8.16 -7.27
C LYS A 77 9.82 -7.56 -7.91
N LEU A 78 9.79 -6.27 -8.17
CA LEU A 78 10.93 -5.54 -8.75
C LEU A 78 12.09 -5.35 -7.75
N ALA A 79 11.78 -5.31 -6.45
CA ALA A 79 12.76 -5.21 -5.39
C ALA A 79 12.68 -6.42 -4.47
N LYS A 80 13.84 -6.93 -4.05
CA LYS A 80 13.96 -7.95 -3.02
C LYS A 80 13.98 -7.26 -1.65
N ILE A 81 13.22 -7.82 -0.70
CA ILE A 81 13.33 -7.46 0.71
C ILE A 81 14.67 -8.00 1.22
N LEU A 82 15.34 -7.25 2.11
CA LEU A 82 16.61 -7.68 2.68
C LEU A 82 16.43 -9.03 3.40
N VAL A 83 17.39 -9.93 3.20
CA VAL A 83 17.30 -11.36 3.59
C VAL A 83 17.04 -11.56 5.09
N ASP A 84 17.48 -10.62 5.92
CA ASP A 84 17.42 -10.74 7.39
C ASP A 84 16.23 -10.03 8.04
N THR A 85 15.27 -9.50 7.26
CA THR A 85 14.07 -8.85 7.82
C THR A 85 12.86 -9.80 7.80
N PRO A 86 12.30 -10.16 8.97
CA PRO A 86 11.04 -10.90 9.05
C PRO A 86 9.93 -10.20 8.27
N TYR A 87 9.25 -10.95 7.41
CA TYR A 87 8.15 -10.47 6.58
C TYR A 87 6.88 -11.27 6.88
N PHE A 88 5.83 -10.57 7.28
CA PHE A 88 4.55 -11.14 7.64
C PHE A 88 3.47 -10.60 6.70
N SER A 89 2.73 -11.50 6.05
CA SER A 89 1.54 -11.16 5.26
C SER A 89 0.28 -11.67 5.96
N GLY A 90 -0.77 -10.85 6.02
CA GLY A 90 -2.08 -11.26 6.51
C GLY A 90 -2.76 -12.25 5.57
N ALA A 91 -2.77 -11.93 4.27
CA ALA A 91 -3.21 -12.85 3.22
C ALA A 91 -2.39 -12.66 1.93
N ASP A 92 -2.13 -13.77 1.23
CA ASP A 92 -1.55 -13.73 -0.10
C ASP A 92 -2.66 -13.73 -1.15
N VAL A 93 -2.78 -12.63 -1.88
CA VAL A 93 -3.86 -12.40 -2.86
C VAL A 93 -3.34 -12.46 -4.29
N LYS A 94 -4.23 -12.69 -5.25
CA LYS A 94 -3.92 -12.58 -6.70
C LYS A 94 -3.57 -11.12 -7.05
N ASP A 95 -3.02 -10.89 -8.25
CA ASP A 95 -2.74 -9.53 -8.74
C ASP A 95 -4.03 -8.84 -9.20
N VAL A 96 -4.91 -8.56 -8.23
CA VAL A 96 -6.17 -7.84 -8.41
C VAL A 96 -6.10 -6.47 -7.75
N TRP A 97 -6.99 -5.58 -8.18
CA TRP A 97 -7.25 -4.34 -7.46
C TRP A 97 -8.02 -4.67 -6.18
N LEU A 98 -7.65 -4.03 -5.07
CA LEU A 98 -8.29 -4.21 -3.77
C LEU A 98 -8.85 -2.86 -3.36
N ASP A 99 -10.16 -2.76 -3.28
CA ASP A 99 -10.82 -1.56 -2.77
C ASP A 99 -10.93 -1.66 -1.27
N TYR A 100 -10.24 -0.76 -0.57
CA TYR A 100 -10.26 -0.74 0.89
C TYR A 100 -11.39 0.16 1.40
N PRO A 101 -12.03 -0.18 2.54
CA PRO A 101 -13.19 0.55 3.04
C PRO A 101 -12.87 2.00 3.42
N TRP A 102 -11.63 2.31 3.79
CA TRP A 102 -11.20 3.68 4.11
C TRP A 102 -11.01 4.58 2.87
N GLU A 103 -10.98 4.01 1.66
CA GLU A 103 -10.93 4.76 0.40
C GLU A 103 -12.32 4.94 -0.22
N ALA A 104 -13.34 4.27 0.33
CA ALA A 104 -14.70 4.31 -0.17
C ALA A 104 -15.41 5.61 0.22
N ILE A 105 -16.02 6.29 -0.77
CA ILE A 105 -16.88 7.45 -0.53
C ILE A 105 -18.26 7.01 0.00
N ASN A 106 -18.75 5.86 -0.47
CA ASN A 106 -19.99 5.25 -0.03
C ASN A 106 -19.65 3.88 0.58
N ILE A 107 -19.77 3.78 1.90
CA ILE A 107 -19.36 2.59 2.65
C ILE A 107 -20.41 1.48 2.54
N GLU A 108 -21.69 1.83 2.45
CA GLU A 108 -22.79 0.88 2.37
C GLU A 108 -22.72 0.07 1.06
N GLU A 109 -22.40 0.73 -0.06
CA GLU A 109 -22.21 0.06 -1.34
C GLU A 109 -20.93 -0.79 -1.35
N HIS A 110 -19.84 -0.31 -0.73
CA HIS A 110 -18.61 -1.09 -0.58
C HIS A 110 -18.86 -2.39 0.19
N ASP A 111 -19.55 -2.32 1.33
CA ASP A 111 -19.90 -3.49 2.14
C ASP A 111 -20.80 -4.46 1.37
N ARG A 112 -21.78 -3.95 0.60
CA ARG A 112 -22.65 -4.76 -0.26
C ARG A 112 -21.83 -5.54 -1.31
N LEU A 113 -20.89 -4.87 -1.98
CA LEU A 113 -20.01 -5.48 -2.98
C LEU A 113 -19.04 -6.48 -2.34
N ALA A 114 -18.46 -6.16 -1.19
CA ALA A 114 -17.56 -7.05 -0.46
C ALA A 114 -18.28 -8.33 0.02
N ALA A 115 -19.54 -8.22 0.44
CA ALA A 115 -20.36 -9.38 0.80
C ALA A 115 -20.71 -10.25 -0.42
N ALA A 116 -21.02 -9.62 -1.56
CA ALA A 116 -21.29 -10.31 -2.81
C ALA A 116 -20.05 -11.06 -3.33
N ASP A 117 -18.87 -10.46 -3.24
CA ASP A 117 -17.60 -11.09 -3.63
C ASP A 117 -17.27 -12.31 -2.76
N LYS A 118 -17.44 -12.18 -1.43
CA LYS A 118 -17.28 -13.32 -0.50
C LYS A 118 -18.25 -14.48 -0.77
N ALA A 119 -19.43 -14.18 -1.29
CA ALA A 119 -20.44 -15.18 -1.62
C ALA A 119 -20.22 -15.83 -3.00
N SER A 120 -19.38 -15.23 -3.85
CA SER A 120 -19.02 -15.80 -5.14
C SER A 120 -17.92 -16.85 -4.95
N PRO A 121 -18.11 -18.10 -5.44
CA PRO A 121 -17.13 -19.18 -5.30
C PRO A 121 -15.87 -18.99 -6.16
#